data_AF-A0A344LD03-F1
#
_entry.id   AF-A0A344LD03-F1
#
_cell.length_a   1.000
_cell.length_b   1.000
_cell.length_c   1.000
_cell.angle_alpha   90.00
_cell.angle_beta   90.00
_cell.angle_gamma   90.00
#
_symmetry.space_group_name_H-M   'P 1'
#
loop_
_entity.id
_entity.type
_entity.pdbx_description
1 polymer ?
#
loop_
_entity_poly.entity_id
_entity_poly.type
_entity_poly.pdbx_seq_one_letter_code
_entity_poly.pdbx_strand_id
1 'polypeptide(L)'
;MTAHPDSPGLLEYLCSLDVPTLAALLHEQAERDPDLGERLRKRAAELDDAQSADPAEHGIEPVLDTLQRLLDAGTRADLAPLAKRAMDKIGDAFARGEDTAGQLRRAVALYARACVAHPPPPEALADWIISVAFDRPGWPVLDLRAFAKSLGDKGIARIKSFVDKVGDDDQRHAAVAARLREELAEISGDVDALVAILSAKLPSREVSLRIVRVLRDAGRHSEAIAHAAKALVRGKGPVVSAQVTEPAELPRPRPAPDTENPADLDELIETEKYDDAWEIAQRGSLADRLRVAEFREREHPADVLPVYREHVAELIAYGDAGHYRHAAKQLRKLRGLYRRAGIAQEFGEYLAGLLAEHRRKTRLIAEIRNARIALPKDWR
;
A
#
# COMPACT_ATOMS: atom_id res chain seq x y z
N MET A 1 -25.98 -15.71 56.85
CA MET A 1 -26.75 -14.45 57.00
C MET A 1 -25.72 -13.34 57.01
N THR A 2 -25.59 -12.47 56.02
CA THR A 2 -26.53 -11.97 55.01
C THR A 2 -25.77 -11.67 53.73
N ALA A 3 -26.23 -12.23 52.60
CA ALA A 3 -25.83 -11.79 51.26
C ALA A 3 -26.19 -10.31 51.11
N HIS A 4 -25.21 -9.46 50.82
CA HIS A 4 -25.46 -8.10 50.37
C HIS A 4 -25.57 -8.12 48.84
N PRO A 5 -26.65 -7.56 48.26
CA PRO A 5 -26.92 -7.64 46.84
C PRO A 5 -26.02 -6.66 46.07
N ASP A 6 -25.57 -7.10 44.90
CA ASP A 6 -25.12 -6.31 43.75
C ASP A 6 -24.60 -4.90 44.06
N SER A 7 -23.36 -4.82 44.53
CA SER A 7 -22.59 -3.59 44.36
C SER A 7 -22.39 -3.39 42.85
N PRO A 8 -22.75 -2.24 42.26
CA PRO A 8 -22.44 -1.97 40.86
C PRO A 8 -20.94 -2.20 40.68
N GLY A 9 -20.58 -2.91 39.61
CA GLY A 9 -19.19 -3.25 39.36
C GLY A 9 -18.36 -1.97 39.38
N LEU A 10 -17.21 -1.97 40.06
CA LEU A 10 -16.37 -0.77 40.19
C LEU A 10 -16.17 -0.04 38.85
N LEU A 11 -16.03 -0.79 37.76
CA LEU A 11 -15.93 -0.23 36.40
C LEU A 11 -17.22 0.46 35.92
N GLU A 12 -18.39 -0.07 36.24
CA GLU A 12 -19.69 0.53 35.88
C GLU A 12 -19.91 1.84 36.62
N TYR A 13 -19.56 1.88 37.91
CA TYR A 13 -19.54 3.12 38.68
C TYR A 13 -18.58 4.14 38.08
N LEU A 14 -17.32 3.75 37.79
CA LEU A 14 -16.31 4.65 37.21
C LEU A 14 -16.73 5.16 35.81
N CYS A 15 -17.37 4.32 35.00
CA CYS A 15 -17.92 4.71 33.70
C CYS A 15 -19.12 5.66 33.81
N SER A 16 -19.81 5.70 34.95
CA SER A 16 -20.91 6.64 35.18
C SER A 16 -20.45 8.06 35.54
N LEU A 17 -19.18 8.24 35.93
CA LEU A 17 -18.63 9.54 36.34
C LEU A 17 -18.24 10.40 35.13
N ASP A 18 -18.38 11.73 35.27
CA ASP A 18 -17.86 12.65 34.27
C ASP A 18 -16.33 12.75 34.31
N VAL A 19 -15.75 13.25 33.22
CA VAL A 19 -14.29 13.31 33.05
C VAL A 19 -13.59 14.10 34.17
N PRO A 20 -14.09 15.29 34.60
CA PRO A 20 -13.48 16.02 35.71
C PRO A 20 -13.50 15.25 37.03
N THR A 21 -14.63 14.60 37.36
CA THR A 21 -14.77 13.83 38.60
C THR A 21 -13.86 12.61 38.61
N LEU A 22 -13.78 11.90 37.48
CA LEU A 22 -12.87 10.77 37.33
C LEU A 22 -11.40 11.20 37.47
N ALA A 23 -11.03 12.34 36.87
CA ALA A 23 -9.68 12.88 36.96
C ALA A 23 -9.32 13.28 38.41
N ALA A 24 -10.22 13.94 39.12
CA ALA A 24 -10.03 14.29 40.53
C ALA A 24 -9.85 13.05 41.42
N LEU A 25 -10.71 12.05 41.24
CA LEU A 25 -10.61 10.78 41.96
C LEU A 25 -9.29 10.07 41.66
N LEU A 26 -8.88 10.00 40.39
CA LEU A 26 -7.62 9.36 39.99
C LEU A 26 -6.40 10.10 40.57
N HIS A 27 -6.45 11.42 40.62
CA HIS A 27 -5.40 12.25 41.22
C HIS A 27 -5.29 12.01 42.73
N GLU A 28 -6.41 11.98 43.45
CA GLU A 28 -6.45 11.68 44.88
C GLU A 28 -5.90 10.27 45.19
N GLN A 29 -6.20 9.28 44.35
CA GLN A 29 -5.64 7.93 44.51
C GLN A 29 -4.14 7.89 44.17
N ALA A 30 -3.68 8.68 43.19
CA ALA A 30 -2.27 8.78 42.82
C ALA A 30 -1.40 9.44 43.90
N GLU A 31 -1.98 10.29 44.76
CA GLU A 31 -1.31 10.83 45.95
C GLU A 31 -1.16 9.78 47.06
N ARG A 32 -2.11 8.85 47.17
CA ARG A 32 -2.12 7.79 48.19
C ARG A 32 -1.28 6.58 47.81
N ASP A 33 -1.18 6.28 46.52
CA ASP A 33 -0.42 5.15 45.97
C ASP A 33 0.78 5.65 45.13
N PRO A 34 2.03 5.51 45.65
CA PRO A 34 3.22 6.04 44.99
C PRO A 34 3.52 5.35 43.65
N ASP A 35 3.21 4.06 43.49
CA ASP A 35 3.43 3.31 42.24
C ASP A 35 2.46 3.78 41.16
N LEU A 36 1.19 3.99 41.54
CA LEU A 36 0.20 4.59 40.65
C LEU A 36 0.59 6.02 40.26
N GLY A 37 1.06 6.81 41.23
CA GLY A 37 1.54 8.17 41.00
C GLY A 37 2.72 8.23 40.05
N GLU A 38 3.72 7.35 40.19
CA GLU A 38 4.87 7.29 39.29
C GLU A 38 4.46 6.92 37.86
N ARG A 39 3.60 5.92 37.70
CA ARG A 39 3.06 5.53 36.38
C ARG A 39 2.30 6.66 35.69
N LEU A 40 1.50 7.41 36.44
CA LEU A 40 0.73 8.54 35.88
C LEU A 40 1.65 9.71 35.52
N ARG A 41 2.66 10.03 36.34
CA ARG A 41 3.67 11.05 36.02
C ARG A 41 4.49 10.68 34.79
N LYS A 42 4.88 9.41 34.64
CA LYS A 42 5.58 8.93 33.45
C LYS A 42 4.73 9.10 32.18
N ARG A 43 3.44 8.76 32.24
CA ARG A 43 2.50 9.00 31.12
C ARG A 43 2.28 10.49 30.83
N ALA A 44 2.26 11.33 31.86
CA ALA A 44 2.16 12.78 31.70
C ALA A 44 3.44 13.35 31.04
N ALA A 45 4.63 12.88 31.44
CA ALA A 45 5.89 13.24 30.80
C ALA A 45 5.95 12.77 29.33
N GLU A 46 5.46 11.57 29.01
CA GLU A 46 5.31 11.11 27.62
C GLU A 46 4.36 12.01 26.80
N LEU A 47 3.35 12.60 27.42
CA LEU A 47 2.44 13.56 26.79
C LEU A 47 3.07 14.95 26.63
N ASP A 48 3.91 15.39 27.57
CA ASP A 48 4.63 16.66 27.50
C ASP A 48 5.83 16.61 26.53
N ASP A 49 6.52 15.48 26.43
CA ASP A 49 7.53 15.21 25.41
C ASP A 49 6.89 15.15 24.01
N ALA A 50 5.68 14.58 23.90
CA ALA A 50 4.89 14.62 22.66
C ALA A 50 4.41 16.04 22.29
N GLN A 51 4.14 16.90 23.28
CA GLN A 51 3.74 18.31 23.08
C GLN A 51 4.92 19.25 22.81
N SER A 52 6.13 18.88 23.24
CA SER A 52 7.37 19.64 23.02
C SER A 52 8.01 19.36 21.65
N ALA A 53 7.58 18.29 20.98
CA ALA A 53 7.87 18.04 19.57
C ALA A 53 6.99 18.95 18.67
N ASP A 54 7.54 19.35 17.52
CA ASP A 54 6.90 20.20 16.50
C ASP A 54 5.41 19.80 16.31
N PRO A 55 4.41 20.71 16.34
CA PRO A 55 2.98 20.37 16.20
C PRO A 55 2.62 19.57 14.94
N ALA A 56 3.53 19.49 13.97
CA ALA A 56 3.43 18.61 12.80
C ALA A 56 3.69 17.11 13.09
N GLU A 57 4.24 16.76 14.25
CA GLU A 57 4.56 15.40 14.72
C GLU A 57 3.54 14.82 15.71
N HIS A 58 2.43 15.51 15.99
CA HIS A 58 1.23 14.88 16.58
C HIS A 58 0.52 14.01 15.53
N GLY A 59 1.30 13.09 14.95
CA GLY A 59 0.94 12.27 13.82
C GLY A 59 -0.18 11.31 14.18
N ILE A 60 -0.81 10.76 13.15
CA ILE A 60 -1.77 9.67 13.32
C ILE A 60 -1.03 8.38 13.73
N GLU A 61 0.30 8.34 13.64
CA GLU A 61 1.15 7.18 13.93
C GLU A 61 0.99 6.59 15.35
N PRO A 62 1.04 7.38 16.44
CA PRO A 62 0.83 6.84 17.79
C PRO A 62 -0.57 6.23 17.99
N VAL A 63 -1.57 6.74 17.25
CA VAL A 63 -2.92 6.16 17.23
C VAL A 63 -2.90 4.81 16.52
N LEU A 64 -2.23 4.70 15.37
CA LEU A 64 -2.07 3.43 14.66
C LEU A 64 -1.27 2.41 15.49
N ASP A 65 -0.22 2.84 16.20
CA ASP A 65 0.56 2.00 17.10
C ASP A 65 -0.27 1.50 18.27
N THR A 66 -1.11 2.35 18.83
CA THR A 66 -2.01 1.97 19.92
C THR A 66 -3.09 1.01 19.44
N LEU A 67 -3.70 1.26 18.26
CA LEU A 67 -4.65 0.34 17.64
C LEU A 67 -4.02 -1.03 17.38
N GLN A 68 -2.83 -1.06 16.77
CA GLN A 68 -2.08 -2.29 16.52
C GLN A 68 -1.85 -3.06 17.83
N ARG A 69 -1.31 -2.40 18.85
CA ARG A 69 -1.01 -3.02 20.15
C ARG A 69 -2.25 -3.61 20.83
N LEU A 70 -3.38 -2.90 20.79
CA LEU A 70 -4.62 -3.36 21.41
C LEU A 70 -5.24 -4.53 20.63
N LEU A 71 -5.18 -4.51 19.30
CA LEU A 71 -5.61 -5.64 18.46
C LEU A 71 -4.71 -6.87 18.64
N ASP A 72 -3.40 -6.67 18.75
CA ASP A 72 -2.43 -7.75 19.00
C ASP A 72 -2.62 -8.38 20.38
N ALA A 73 -3.01 -7.56 21.37
CA ALA A 73 -3.36 -8.03 22.71
C ALA A 73 -4.74 -8.74 22.79
N GLY A 74 -5.50 -8.78 21.69
CA GLY A 74 -6.82 -9.44 21.66
C GLY A 74 -7.87 -8.73 22.51
N THR A 75 -7.86 -7.39 22.54
CA THR A 75 -8.84 -6.60 23.30
C THR A 75 -10.29 -6.99 22.96
N ARG A 76 -11.19 -6.89 23.95
CA ARG A 76 -12.65 -7.05 23.77
C ARG A 76 -13.35 -5.72 23.42
N ALA A 77 -12.60 -4.62 23.41
CA ALA A 77 -13.15 -3.32 23.06
C ALA A 77 -13.38 -3.22 21.55
N ASP A 78 -14.50 -2.64 21.15
CA ASP A 78 -14.75 -2.34 19.73
C ASP A 78 -13.85 -1.20 19.25
N LEU A 79 -12.80 -1.57 18.52
CA LEU A 79 -11.85 -0.63 17.93
C LEU A 79 -12.22 -0.21 16.50
N ALA A 80 -13.25 -0.80 15.89
CA ALA A 80 -13.61 -0.51 14.50
C ALA A 80 -13.96 0.98 14.28
N PRO A 81 -14.71 1.67 15.18
CA PRO A 81 -14.99 3.09 15.04
C PRO A 81 -13.72 3.97 15.10
N LEU A 82 -12.80 3.64 16.00
CA LEU A 82 -11.55 4.39 16.15
C LEU A 82 -10.63 4.18 14.93
N ALA A 83 -10.49 2.94 14.48
CA ALA A 83 -9.72 2.59 13.29
C ALA A 83 -10.29 3.27 12.04
N LYS A 84 -11.62 3.28 11.88
CA LYS A 84 -12.31 3.96 10.78
C LYS A 84 -12.04 5.47 10.80
N ARG A 85 -12.18 6.11 11.97
CA ARG A 85 -11.92 7.55 12.11
C ARG A 85 -10.47 7.92 11.85
N ALA A 86 -9.51 7.08 12.27
CA ALA A 86 -8.09 7.27 11.97
C ALA A 86 -7.85 7.17 10.46
N MET A 87 -8.36 6.12 9.82
CA MET A 87 -8.29 5.92 8.38
C MET A 87 -8.91 7.08 7.59
N ASP A 88 -10.10 7.58 7.97
CA ASP A 88 -10.74 8.71 7.28
C ASP A 88 -9.88 9.98 7.38
N LYS A 89 -9.32 10.29 8.57
CA LYS A 89 -8.41 11.45 8.73
C LYS A 89 -7.15 11.33 7.87
N ILE A 90 -6.55 10.13 7.81
CA ILE A 90 -5.38 9.89 6.95
C ILE A 90 -5.78 10.01 5.48
N GLY A 91 -6.96 9.52 5.13
CA GLY A 91 -7.54 9.61 3.80
C GLY A 91 -7.78 11.05 3.34
N ASP A 92 -8.24 11.92 4.23
CA ASP A 92 -8.38 13.34 3.95
C ASP A 92 -7.02 14.01 3.74
N ALA A 93 -6.01 13.65 4.54
CA ALA A 93 -4.63 14.10 4.36
C ALA A 93 -4.05 13.62 3.02
N PHE A 94 -4.30 12.36 2.68
CA PHE A 94 -3.91 11.76 1.42
C PHE A 94 -4.54 12.50 0.23
N ALA A 95 -5.84 12.80 0.29
CA ALA A 95 -6.56 13.56 -0.73
C ALA A 95 -6.02 14.99 -0.90
N ARG A 96 -5.49 15.60 0.17
CA ARG A 96 -4.78 16.89 0.10
C ARG A 96 -3.39 16.80 -0.54
N GLY A 97 -2.88 15.60 -0.80
CA GLY A 97 -1.57 15.33 -1.40
C GLY A 97 -0.45 15.13 -0.38
N GLU A 98 -0.77 14.89 0.90
CA GLU A 98 0.20 14.55 1.93
C GLU A 98 0.75 13.13 1.70
N ASP A 99 2.01 12.87 2.09
CA ASP A 99 2.65 11.56 1.85
C ASP A 99 2.25 10.53 2.91
N THR A 100 0.96 10.20 2.94
CA THR A 100 0.35 9.33 3.94
C THR A 100 -0.08 7.98 3.37
N ALA A 101 0.36 7.63 2.15
CA ALA A 101 -0.03 6.40 1.46
C ALA A 101 0.27 5.14 2.29
N GLY A 102 1.46 5.09 2.93
CA GLY A 102 1.85 4.01 3.83
C GLY A 102 0.98 3.94 5.07
N GLN A 103 0.71 5.09 5.70
CA GLN A 103 -0.16 5.20 6.87
C GLN A 103 -1.59 4.79 6.55
N LEU A 104 -2.09 5.15 5.37
CA LEU A 104 -3.43 4.80 4.92
C LEU A 104 -3.57 3.30 4.68
N ARG A 105 -2.59 2.67 4.01
CA ARG A 105 -2.54 1.20 3.86
C ARG A 105 -2.53 0.50 5.21
N ARG A 106 -1.71 0.98 6.15
CA ARG A 106 -1.67 0.45 7.52
C ARG A 106 -3.00 0.61 8.26
N ALA A 107 -3.63 1.78 8.15
CA ALA A 107 -4.91 2.05 8.79
C ALA A 107 -6.06 1.20 8.22
N VAL A 108 -6.09 0.97 6.91
CA VAL A 108 -7.05 0.06 6.26
C VAL A 108 -6.87 -1.37 6.78
N ALA A 109 -5.63 -1.86 6.89
CA ALA A 109 -5.36 -3.19 7.43
C ALA A 109 -5.79 -3.33 8.89
N LEU A 110 -5.52 -2.31 9.72
CA LEU A 110 -5.98 -2.25 11.11
C LEU A 110 -7.51 -2.23 11.22
N TYR A 111 -8.18 -1.48 10.34
CA TYR A 111 -9.64 -1.45 10.28
C TYR A 111 -10.22 -2.82 9.90
N ALA A 112 -9.67 -3.51 8.90
CA ALA A 112 -10.08 -4.86 8.53
C ALA A 112 -9.95 -5.83 9.71
N ARG A 113 -8.83 -5.79 10.44
CA ARG A 113 -8.62 -6.60 11.65
C ARG A 113 -9.64 -6.27 12.75
N ALA A 114 -9.92 -4.98 12.98
CA ALA A 114 -10.93 -4.56 13.95
C ALA A 114 -12.33 -5.07 13.58
N CYS A 115 -12.69 -5.03 12.28
CA CYS A 115 -13.94 -5.62 11.79
C CYS A 115 -13.99 -7.14 11.96
N VAL A 116 -12.86 -7.85 12.00
CA VAL A 116 -12.86 -9.30 12.28
C VAL A 116 -13.14 -9.56 13.77
N ALA A 117 -12.60 -8.73 14.66
CA ALA A 117 -12.83 -8.85 16.10
C ALA A 117 -14.27 -8.47 16.49
N HIS A 118 -14.79 -7.39 15.91
CA HIS A 118 -16.15 -6.88 16.12
C HIS A 118 -16.81 -6.59 14.77
N PRO A 119 -17.47 -7.57 14.15
CA PRO A 119 -18.07 -7.41 12.82
C PRO A 119 -19.15 -6.32 12.78
N PRO A 120 -19.01 -5.30 11.93
CA PRO A 120 -20.10 -4.39 11.63
C PRO A 120 -21.20 -5.11 10.82
N PRO A 121 -22.38 -4.48 10.63
CA PRO A 121 -23.41 -5.03 9.75
C PRO A 121 -22.84 -5.31 8.34
N PRO A 122 -22.95 -6.56 7.82
CA PRO A 122 -22.35 -6.98 6.55
C PRO A 122 -22.60 -6.07 5.35
N GLU A 123 -23.85 -5.64 5.18
CA GLU A 123 -24.28 -4.81 4.05
C GLU A 123 -23.74 -3.38 4.18
N ALA A 124 -23.64 -2.84 5.40
CA ALA A 124 -23.05 -1.53 5.63
C ALA A 124 -21.54 -1.52 5.37
N LEU A 125 -20.84 -2.62 5.69
CA LEU A 125 -19.44 -2.79 5.35
C LEU A 125 -19.25 -2.91 3.84
N ALA A 126 -20.10 -3.68 3.15
CA ALA A 126 -20.11 -3.79 1.70
C ALA A 126 -20.33 -2.45 1.01
N ASP A 127 -21.35 -1.68 1.42
CA ASP A 127 -21.66 -0.36 0.87
C ASP A 127 -20.49 0.62 1.10
N TRP A 128 -19.80 0.53 2.25
CA TRP A 128 -18.59 1.32 2.50
C TRP A 128 -17.44 0.95 1.56
N ILE A 129 -17.17 -0.36 1.36
CA ILE A 129 -16.12 -0.82 0.43
C ILE A 129 -16.42 -0.36 -1.00
N ILE A 130 -17.68 -0.47 -1.43
CA ILE A 130 -18.12 0.02 -2.75
C ILE A 130 -17.85 1.51 -2.87
N SER A 131 -18.28 2.32 -1.90
CA SER A 131 -18.06 3.77 -1.98
C SER A 131 -16.58 4.13 -2.03
N VAL A 132 -15.72 3.46 -1.23
CA VAL A 132 -14.28 3.72 -1.30
C VAL A 132 -13.69 3.30 -2.65
N ALA A 133 -14.09 2.14 -3.18
CA ALA A 133 -13.53 1.60 -4.42
C ALA A 133 -13.91 2.43 -5.66
N PHE A 134 -15.12 3.00 -5.71
CA PHE A 134 -15.64 3.71 -6.88
C PHE A 134 -15.56 5.24 -6.75
N ASP A 135 -15.74 5.80 -5.55
CA ASP A 135 -15.90 7.26 -5.37
C ASP A 135 -14.62 7.99 -4.94
N ARG A 136 -13.56 7.26 -4.54
CA ARG A 136 -12.30 7.87 -4.03
C ARG A 136 -11.12 7.64 -4.98
N PRO A 137 -10.91 8.50 -6.00
CA PRO A 137 -9.78 8.37 -6.91
C PRO A 137 -8.44 8.54 -6.17
N GLY A 138 -7.48 7.68 -6.49
CA GLY A 138 -6.13 7.69 -5.91
C GLY A 138 -6.02 7.00 -4.54
N TRP A 139 -7.12 6.61 -3.91
CA TRP A 139 -7.06 5.79 -2.69
C TRP A 139 -6.38 4.44 -2.96
N PRO A 140 -5.69 3.87 -1.96
CA PRO A 140 -5.13 2.53 -2.07
C PRO A 140 -6.21 1.52 -2.44
N VAL A 141 -5.83 0.54 -3.27
CA VAL A 141 -6.68 -0.60 -3.58
C VAL A 141 -7.01 -1.33 -2.28
N LEU A 142 -8.31 -1.45 -1.99
CA LEU A 142 -8.80 -2.27 -0.88
C LEU A 142 -8.74 -3.74 -1.29
N ASP A 143 -8.03 -4.55 -0.51
CA ASP A 143 -8.05 -6.01 -0.65
C ASP A 143 -9.31 -6.57 0.01
N LEU A 144 -10.25 -7.08 -0.79
CA LEU A 144 -11.52 -7.61 -0.30
C LEU A 144 -11.31 -8.86 0.57
N ARG A 145 -10.22 -9.61 0.37
CA ARG A 145 -9.92 -10.83 1.14
C ARG A 145 -9.71 -10.53 2.62
N ALA A 146 -9.13 -9.37 2.93
CA ALA A 146 -8.95 -8.91 4.31
C ALA A 146 -10.29 -8.66 5.04
N PHE A 147 -11.37 -8.39 4.29
CA PHE A 147 -12.71 -8.16 4.83
C PHE A 147 -13.65 -9.35 4.68
N ALA A 148 -13.26 -10.41 3.95
CA ALA A 148 -14.13 -11.54 3.60
C ALA A 148 -14.84 -12.15 4.81
N LYS A 149 -14.12 -12.38 5.92
CA LYS A 149 -14.69 -12.93 7.15
C LYS A 149 -15.74 -12.01 7.80
N SER A 150 -15.52 -10.70 7.76
CA SER A 150 -16.44 -9.71 8.34
C SER A 150 -17.65 -9.43 7.44
N LEU A 151 -17.47 -9.54 6.12
CA LEU A 151 -18.54 -9.40 5.13
C LEU A 151 -19.50 -10.59 5.17
N GLY A 152 -18.97 -11.82 5.28
CA GLY A 152 -19.77 -13.04 5.14
C GLY A 152 -20.59 -13.07 3.84
N ASP A 153 -21.51 -14.04 3.74
CA ASP A 153 -22.26 -14.26 2.49
C ASP A 153 -23.12 -13.06 2.08
N LYS A 154 -23.71 -12.36 3.06
CA LYS A 154 -24.57 -11.19 2.81
C LYS A 154 -23.78 -10.01 2.23
N GLY A 155 -22.63 -9.68 2.81
CA GLY A 155 -21.77 -8.59 2.32
C GLY A 155 -21.18 -8.91 0.94
N ILE A 156 -20.74 -10.16 0.74
CA ILE A 156 -20.22 -10.63 -0.55
C ILE A 156 -21.30 -10.58 -1.64
N ALA A 157 -22.52 -11.05 -1.35
CA ALA A 157 -23.64 -10.97 -2.28
C ALA A 157 -24.01 -9.51 -2.64
N ARG A 158 -23.93 -8.59 -1.67
CA ARG A 158 -24.17 -7.15 -1.88
C ARG A 158 -23.16 -6.54 -2.86
N ILE A 159 -21.86 -6.81 -2.68
CA ILE A 159 -20.81 -6.32 -3.57
C ILE A 159 -20.96 -6.94 -4.96
N LYS A 160 -21.22 -8.25 -5.04
CA LYS A 160 -21.49 -8.94 -6.31
C LYS A 160 -22.65 -8.29 -7.07
N SER A 161 -23.80 -8.09 -6.40
CA SER A 161 -24.96 -7.46 -7.02
C SER A 161 -24.69 -6.02 -7.49
N PHE A 162 -23.86 -5.26 -6.79
CA PHE A 162 -23.48 -3.92 -7.23
C PHE A 162 -22.60 -3.99 -8.48
N VAL A 163 -21.54 -4.81 -8.42
CA VAL A 163 -20.57 -4.95 -9.51
C VAL A 163 -21.21 -5.53 -10.77
N ASP A 164 -22.15 -6.47 -10.65
CA ASP A 164 -22.91 -7.00 -11.80
C ASP A 164 -23.81 -5.94 -12.47
N LYS A 165 -24.21 -4.89 -11.76
CA LYS A 165 -24.97 -3.76 -12.31
C LYS A 165 -24.10 -2.69 -12.96
N VAL A 166 -22.81 -2.64 -12.62
CA VAL A 166 -21.85 -1.75 -13.32
C VAL A 166 -21.66 -2.32 -14.71
N GLY A 167 -22.40 -1.76 -15.67
CA GLY A 167 -22.41 -2.20 -17.06
C GLY A 167 -21.07 -1.97 -17.75
N ASP A 168 -20.83 -2.73 -18.82
CA ASP A 168 -19.59 -2.65 -19.61
C ASP A 168 -19.37 -1.27 -20.26
N ASP A 169 -20.43 -0.45 -20.37
CA ASP A 169 -20.37 0.90 -20.93
C ASP A 169 -19.74 1.93 -19.97
N ASP A 170 -19.68 1.64 -18.67
CA ASP A 170 -19.05 2.53 -17.68
C ASP A 170 -17.54 2.31 -17.66
N GLN A 171 -16.86 2.79 -18.72
CA GLN A 171 -15.41 2.66 -18.89
C GLN A 171 -14.60 3.21 -17.71
N ARG A 172 -15.14 4.19 -16.98
CA ARG A 172 -14.49 4.76 -15.79
C ARG A 172 -14.42 3.74 -14.66
N HIS A 173 -15.46 2.95 -14.48
CA HIS A 173 -15.58 2.01 -13.37
C HIS A 173 -15.33 0.54 -13.77
N ALA A 174 -15.24 0.25 -15.07
CA ALA A 174 -15.03 -1.09 -15.61
C ALA A 174 -13.80 -1.80 -15.02
N ALA A 175 -12.68 -1.09 -14.84
CA ALA A 175 -11.46 -1.68 -14.26
C ALA A 175 -11.63 -2.07 -12.78
N VAL A 176 -12.32 -1.22 -12.00
CA VAL A 176 -12.61 -1.48 -10.58
C VAL A 176 -13.60 -2.64 -10.44
N ALA A 177 -14.65 -2.64 -11.27
CA ALA A 177 -15.64 -3.70 -11.33
C ALA A 177 -14.99 -5.04 -11.69
N ALA A 178 -14.16 -5.10 -12.75
CA ALA A 178 -13.45 -6.31 -13.15
C ALA A 178 -12.55 -6.87 -12.04
N ARG A 179 -11.81 -6.00 -11.34
CA ARG A 179 -10.98 -6.41 -10.18
C ARG A 179 -11.84 -7.02 -9.07
N LEU A 180 -12.94 -6.36 -8.70
CA LEU A 180 -13.83 -6.87 -7.66
C LEU A 180 -14.50 -8.19 -8.06
N ARG A 181 -14.86 -8.41 -9.33
CA ARG A 181 -15.39 -9.71 -9.80
C ARG A 181 -14.38 -10.83 -9.61
N GLU A 182 -13.10 -10.56 -9.90
CA GLU A 182 -12.02 -11.53 -9.69
C GLU A 182 -11.84 -11.85 -8.21
N GLU A 183 -11.71 -10.83 -7.34
CA GLU A 183 -11.56 -11.04 -5.89
C GLU A 183 -12.78 -11.75 -5.28
N LEU A 184 -13.99 -11.45 -5.75
CA LEU A 184 -15.22 -12.14 -5.32
C LEU A 184 -15.21 -13.63 -5.70
N ALA A 185 -14.81 -13.97 -6.93
CA ALA A 185 -14.73 -15.36 -7.37
C ALA A 185 -13.68 -16.16 -6.57
N GLU A 186 -12.56 -15.52 -6.21
CA GLU A 186 -11.55 -16.11 -5.34
C GLU A 186 -12.07 -16.33 -3.91
N ILE A 187 -12.77 -15.34 -3.33
CA ILE A 187 -13.31 -15.44 -1.98
C ILE A 187 -14.43 -16.49 -1.91
N SER A 188 -15.29 -16.58 -2.93
CA SER A 188 -16.36 -17.58 -2.97
C SER A 188 -15.87 -18.98 -3.33
N GLY A 189 -14.61 -19.12 -3.80
CA GLY A 189 -14.09 -20.38 -4.31
C GLY A 189 -14.75 -20.83 -5.62
N ASP A 190 -15.32 -19.90 -6.39
CA ASP A 190 -15.96 -20.20 -7.68
C ASP A 190 -14.87 -20.33 -8.76
N VAL A 191 -14.34 -21.55 -8.86
CA VAL A 191 -13.23 -21.90 -9.76
C VAL A 191 -13.60 -21.62 -11.22
N ASP A 192 -14.82 -21.94 -11.63
CA ASP A 192 -15.28 -21.75 -13.01
C ASP A 192 -15.37 -20.26 -13.36
N ALA A 193 -15.98 -19.45 -12.47
CA ALA A 193 -16.04 -18.01 -12.66
C ALA A 193 -14.64 -17.38 -12.73
N LEU A 194 -13.73 -17.78 -11.84
CA LEU A 194 -12.37 -17.26 -11.82
C LEU A 194 -11.59 -17.63 -13.09
N VAL A 195 -11.70 -18.88 -13.56
CA VAL A 195 -11.09 -19.32 -14.82
C VAL A 195 -11.68 -18.56 -16.01
N ALA A 196 -12.98 -18.31 -16.04
CA ALA A 196 -13.61 -17.54 -17.11
C ALA A 196 -13.11 -16.08 -17.16
N ILE A 197 -13.03 -15.43 -15.99
CA ILE A 197 -12.52 -14.05 -15.84
C ILE A 197 -11.05 -13.99 -16.30
N LEU A 198 -10.20 -14.89 -15.83
CA LEU A 198 -8.78 -14.92 -16.22
C LEU A 198 -8.61 -15.24 -17.72
N SER A 199 -9.42 -16.13 -18.27
CA SER A 199 -9.36 -16.52 -19.70
C SER A 199 -9.80 -15.39 -20.64
N ALA A 200 -10.62 -14.46 -20.17
CA ALA A 200 -11.04 -13.28 -20.95
C ALA A 200 -9.95 -12.20 -21.03
N LYS A 201 -8.95 -12.23 -20.13
CA LYS A 201 -7.82 -11.29 -20.17
C LYS A 201 -6.87 -11.59 -21.33
N LEU A 202 -6.06 -10.60 -21.69
CA LEU A 202 -5.02 -10.78 -22.70
C LEU A 202 -4.10 -11.95 -22.31
N PRO A 203 -3.88 -12.94 -23.18
CA PRO A 203 -3.16 -14.14 -22.81
C PRO A 203 -1.69 -13.81 -22.49
N SER A 204 -1.31 -13.93 -21.22
CA SER A 204 0.07 -13.83 -20.75
C SER A 204 0.52 -15.14 -20.08
N ARG A 205 1.85 -15.31 -19.94
CA ARG A 205 2.44 -16.45 -19.23
C ARG A 205 1.95 -16.50 -17.78
N GLU A 206 1.90 -15.35 -17.11
CA GLU A 206 1.41 -15.19 -15.74
C GLU A 206 -0.07 -15.59 -15.59
N VAL A 207 -0.96 -15.06 -16.45
CA VAL A 207 -2.39 -15.39 -16.43
C VAL A 207 -2.59 -16.89 -16.64
N SER A 208 -1.82 -17.48 -17.58
CA SER A 208 -1.87 -18.91 -17.85
C SER A 208 -1.41 -19.76 -16.66
N LEU A 209 -0.34 -19.35 -15.97
CA LEU A 209 0.13 -20.03 -14.76
C LEU A 209 -0.86 -19.90 -13.62
N ARG A 210 -1.52 -18.75 -13.47
CA ARG A 210 -2.54 -18.53 -12.45
C ARG A 210 -3.76 -19.42 -12.66
N ILE A 211 -4.25 -19.54 -13.90
CA ILE A 211 -5.34 -20.49 -14.25
C ILE A 211 -4.94 -21.93 -13.91
N VAL A 212 -3.72 -22.35 -14.25
CA VAL A 212 -3.21 -23.70 -13.96
C VAL A 212 -3.13 -23.96 -12.45
N ARG A 213 -2.67 -22.99 -11.65
CA ARG A 213 -2.64 -23.08 -10.18
C ARG A 213 -4.05 -23.23 -9.61
N VAL A 214 -4.97 -22.34 -10.00
CA VAL A 214 -6.38 -22.38 -9.58
C VAL A 214 -7.03 -23.74 -9.88
N LEU A 215 -6.86 -24.27 -11.10
CA LEU A 215 -7.40 -25.58 -11.48
C LEU A 215 -6.74 -26.73 -10.70
N ARG A 216 -5.44 -26.65 -10.42
CA ARG A 216 -4.72 -27.67 -9.64
C ARG A 216 -5.18 -27.68 -8.19
N ASP A 217 -5.29 -26.51 -7.56
CA ASP A 217 -5.70 -26.38 -6.16
C ASP A 217 -7.15 -26.86 -5.96
N ALA A 218 -7.97 -26.76 -7.01
CA ALA A 218 -9.32 -27.33 -7.08
C ALA A 218 -9.37 -28.83 -7.43
N GLY A 219 -8.24 -29.51 -7.63
CA GLY A 219 -8.17 -30.93 -8.01
C GLY A 219 -8.50 -31.24 -9.48
N ARG A 220 -8.72 -30.24 -10.33
CA ARG A 220 -9.04 -30.37 -11.77
C ARG A 220 -7.78 -30.52 -12.62
N HIS A 221 -7.00 -31.56 -12.31
CA HIS A 221 -5.67 -31.76 -12.90
C HIS A 221 -5.69 -31.93 -14.42
N SER A 222 -6.71 -32.60 -15.00
CA SER A 222 -6.86 -32.79 -16.44
C SER A 222 -6.99 -31.45 -17.18
N GLU A 223 -7.82 -30.55 -16.68
CA GLU A 223 -8.04 -29.23 -17.24
C GLU A 223 -6.80 -28.33 -17.07
N ALA A 224 -6.13 -28.42 -15.92
CA ALA A 224 -4.87 -27.72 -15.68
C ALA A 224 -3.80 -28.12 -16.72
N ILE A 225 -3.67 -29.42 -17.02
CA ILE A 225 -2.74 -29.93 -18.03
C ILE A 225 -3.13 -29.44 -19.43
N ALA A 226 -4.42 -29.53 -19.79
CA ALA A 226 -4.91 -29.05 -21.08
C ALA A 226 -4.64 -27.56 -21.28
N HIS A 227 -4.86 -26.74 -20.25
CA HIS A 227 -4.60 -25.31 -20.28
C HIS A 227 -3.10 -25.00 -20.41
N ALA A 228 -2.24 -25.71 -19.66
CA ALA A 228 -0.79 -25.56 -19.76
C ALA A 228 -0.25 -25.92 -21.15
N ALA A 229 -0.73 -27.02 -21.75
CA ALA A 229 -0.35 -27.43 -23.10
C ALA A 229 -0.74 -26.35 -24.14
N LYS A 230 -1.95 -25.79 -24.04
CA LYS A 230 -2.42 -24.71 -24.92
C LYS A 230 -1.58 -23.44 -24.81
N ALA A 231 -1.16 -23.07 -23.59
CA ALA A 231 -0.30 -21.91 -23.36
C ALA A 231 1.11 -22.10 -23.97
N LEU A 232 1.69 -23.29 -23.87
CA LEU A 232 3.00 -23.63 -24.45
C LEU A 232 3.00 -23.60 -25.99
N VAL A 233 1.93 -24.06 -26.62
CA VAL A 233 1.77 -24.01 -28.09
C VAL A 233 1.67 -22.57 -28.59
N ARG A 234 1.08 -21.66 -27.81
CA ARG A 234 0.98 -20.23 -28.16
C ARG A 234 2.27 -19.44 -27.91
N GLY A 235 3.08 -19.84 -26.94
CA GLY A 235 4.39 -19.24 -26.67
C GLY A 235 5.48 -19.63 -27.68
N LYS A 236 5.29 -20.75 -28.39
CA LYS A 236 6.08 -21.08 -29.60
C LYS A 236 5.38 -20.46 -30.81
N GLY A 237 5.86 -19.31 -31.28
CA GLY A 237 5.52 -18.82 -32.63
C GLY A 237 5.80 -19.91 -33.69
N PRO A 238 5.25 -19.81 -34.91
CA PRO A 238 5.27 -20.90 -35.89
C PRO A 238 6.71 -21.26 -36.23
N VAL A 239 7.21 -22.35 -35.64
CA VAL A 239 8.38 -23.06 -36.14
C VAL A 239 7.87 -23.83 -37.35
N VAL A 240 8.23 -23.32 -38.53
CA VAL A 240 8.02 -24.01 -39.81
C VAL A 240 8.49 -25.46 -39.65
N SER A 241 7.57 -26.34 -40.02
CA SER A 241 7.69 -27.78 -39.90
C SER A 241 8.94 -28.34 -40.57
N ALA A 242 9.46 -29.37 -39.90
CA ALA A 242 10.51 -30.27 -40.29
C ALA A 242 10.46 -30.73 -41.75
N GLN A 243 11.64 -30.77 -42.38
CA GLN A 243 12.01 -31.89 -43.22
C GLN A 243 13.17 -32.64 -42.58
N VAL A 244 12.98 -33.94 -42.46
CA VAL A 244 13.92 -34.93 -41.96
C VAL A 244 14.91 -35.28 -43.06
N THR A 245 16.20 -35.21 -42.76
CA THR A 245 17.23 -36.04 -43.42
C THR A 245 18.43 -36.22 -42.46
N GLU A 246 18.69 -37.48 -42.09
CA GLU A 246 19.89 -37.96 -41.38
C GLU A 246 21.13 -38.00 -42.32
N PRO A 247 22.36 -38.30 -41.86
CA PRO A 247 23.18 -37.56 -40.92
C PRO A 247 24.59 -37.30 -41.50
N ALA A 248 25.10 -36.06 -41.43
CA ALA A 248 26.49 -35.75 -41.79
C ALA A 248 27.22 -35.08 -40.62
N GLU A 249 28.21 -35.80 -40.13
CA GLU A 249 29.07 -35.48 -38.99
C GLU A 249 29.97 -34.27 -39.31
N LEU A 250 29.71 -33.12 -38.67
CA LEU A 250 30.57 -31.94 -38.65
C LEU A 250 30.56 -31.29 -37.25
N PRO A 251 31.63 -30.56 -36.87
CA PRO A 251 32.15 -30.48 -35.51
C PRO A 251 31.24 -29.70 -34.58
N ARG A 252 31.12 -30.17 -33.33
CA ARG A 252 30.37 -29.46 -32.28
C ARG A 252 30.84 -28.00 -32.20
N PRO A 253 29.95 -27.00 -32.34
CA PRO A 253 30.28 -25.65 -31.91
C PRO A 253 30.49 -25.69 -30.40
N ARG A 254 31.49 -24.96 -29.90
CA ARG A 254 31.63 -24.71 -28.45
C ARG A 254 30.28 -24.22 -27.91
N PRO A 255 29.83 -24.67 -26.73
CA PRO A 255 28.68 -24.03 -26.10
C PRO A 255 28.99 -22.55 -25.99
N ALA A 256 28.11 -21.71 -26.55
CA ALA A 256 28.11 -20.29 -26.24
C ALA A 256 28.01 -20.17 -24.71
N PRO A 257 28.67 -19.17 -24.09
CA PRO A 257 28.45 -18.91 -22.68
C PRO A 257 26.94 -18.73 -22.49
N ASP A 258 26.41 -19.35 -21.44
CA ASP A 258 25.01 -19.28 -21.06
C ASP A 258 24.57 -17.82 -21.11
N THR A 259 23.93 -17.41 -22.21
CA THR A 259 23.04 -16.27 -22.17
C THR A 259 21.83 -16.80 -21.44
N GLU A 260 21.94 -16.81 -20.11
CA GLU A 260 20.78 -16.73 -19.23
C GLU A 260 19.84 -15.74 -19.88
N ASN A 261 18.72 -16.27 -20.35
CA ASN A 261 17.62 -15.49 -20.88
C ASN A 261 17.37 -14.38 -19.84
N PRO A 262 17.50 -13.08 -20.17
CA PRO A 262 17.39 -12.04 -19.17
C PRO A 262 16.04 -12.19 -18.52
N ALA A 263 16.03 -12.57 -17.24
CA ALA A 263 14.79 -12.76 -16.50
C ALA A 263 13.98 -11.48 -16.61
N ASP A 264 12.67 -11.60 -16.89
CA ASP A 264 11.81 -10.44 -17.01
C ASP A 264 11.87 -9.62 -15.72
N LEU A 265 11.90 -8.30 -15.83
CA LEU A 265 12.04 -7.39 -14.69
C LEU A 265 10.99 -7.67 -13.60
N ASP A 266 9.77 -8.01 -14.02
CA ASP A 266 8.67 -8.37 -13.13
C ASP A 266 8.94 -9.68 -12.37
N GLU A 267 9.53 -10.70 -13.02
CA GLU A 267 9.91 -11.97 -12.39
C GLU A 267 11.01 -11.76 -11.33
N LEU A 268 11.96 -10.85 -11.59
CA LEU A 268 13.02 -10.53 -10.63
C LEU A 268 12.51 -9.73 -9.43
N ILE A 269 11.58 -8.81 -9.63
CA ILE A 269 10.93 -8.07 -8.53
C ILE A 269 10.09 -9.04 -7.68
N GLU A 270 9.35 -9.95 -8.29
CA GLU A 270 8.53 -10.96 -7.59
C GLU A 270 9.37 -11.97 -6.80
N THR A 271 10.55 -12.33 -7.31
CA THR A 271 11.49 -13.25 -6.64
C THR A 271 12.44 -12.54 -5.67
N GLU A 272 12.20 -11.26 -5.39
CA GLU A 272 12.98 -10.39 -4.48
C GLU A 272 14.48 -10.28 -4.85
N LYS A 273 14.81 -10.51 -6.13
CA LYS A 273 16.16 -10.38 -6.66
C LYS A 273 16.43 -8.95 -7.12
N TYR A 274 16.44 -8.02 -6.18
CA TYR A 274 16.48 -6.58 -6.47
C TYR A 274 17.79 -6.09 -7.09
N ASP A 275 18.91 -6.75 -6.83
CA ASP A 275 20.20 -6.43 -7.46
C ASP A 275 20.19 -6.75 -8.96
N ASP A 276 19.72 -7.95 -9.32
CA ASP A 276 19.57 -8.37 -10.71
C ASP A 276 18.51 -7.50 -11.44
N ALA A 277 17.40 -7.20 -10.76
CA ALA A 277 16.37 -6.30 -11.27
C ALA A 277 16.92 -4.89 -11.55
N TRP A 278 17.82 -4.39 -10.69
CA TRP A 278 18.44 -3.08 -10.85
C TRP A 278 19.31 -3.02 -12.09
N GLU A 279 20.14 -4.04 -12.32
CA GLU A 279 20.98 -4.13 -13.52
C GLU A 279 20.15 -4.14 -14.81
N ILE A 280 19.03 -4.88 -14.83
CA ILE A 280 18.14 -4.90 -16.00
C ILE A 280 17.44 -3.55 -16.17
N ALA A 281 16.89 -2.99 -15.10
CA ALA A 281 16.17 -1.71 -15.13
C ALA A 281 17.06 -0.55 -15.61
N GLN A 282 18.36 -0.55 -15.30
CA GLN A 282 19.30 0.49 -15.76
C GLN A 282 19.41 0.59 -17.29
N ARG A 283 19.04 -0.46 -18.03
CA ARG A 283 18.97 -0.49 -19.49
C ARG A 283 17.57 -0.18 -20.04
N GLY A 284 16.59 -0.04 -19.17
CA GLY A 284 15.17 0.15 -19.49
C GLY A 284 14.70 1.60 -19.40
N SER A 285 13.39 1.78 -19.32
CA SER A 285 12.77 3.10 -19.23
C SER A 285 13.02 3.76 -17.85
N LEU A 286 12.78 5.07 -17.74
CA LEU A 286 12.80 5.73 -16.43
C LEU A 286 11.74 5.13 -15.48
N ALA A 287 10.61 4.69 -16.01
CA ALA A 287 9.57 4.01 -15.22
C ALA A 287 10.10 2.71 -14.59
N ASP A 288 10.84 1.91 -15.36
CA ASP A 288 11.46 0.67 -14.86
C ASP A 288 12.51 0.94 -13.79
N ARG A 289 13.36 1.96 -14.01
CA ARG A 289 14.35 2.39 -13.01
C ARG A 289 13.71 2.88 -11.72
N LEU A 290 12.60 3.62 -11.80
CA LEU A 290 11.85 4.08 -10.62
C LEU A 290 11.21 2.92 -9.85
N ARG A 291 10.65 1.94 -10.57
CA ARG A 291 10.06 0.74 -9.95
C ARG A 291 11.07 -0.01 -9.09
N VAL A 292 12.30 -0.18 -9.59
CA VAL A 292 13.35 -0.88 -8.82
C VAL A 292 14.00 0.03 -7.77
N ALA A 293 14.12 1.33 -8.04
CA ALA A 293 14.68 2.30 -7.11
C ALA A 293 13.97 2.26 -5.75
N GLU A 294 12.64 2.11 -5.72
CA GLU A 294 11.87 2.03 -4.47
C GLU A 294 12.33 0.91 -3.53
N PHE A 295 12.80 -0.21 -4.08
CA PHE A 295 13.33 -1.34 -3.30
C PHE A 295 14.80 -1.10 -2.90
N ARG A 296 15.60 -0.58 -3.82
CA ARG A 296 17.05 -0.33 -3.63
C ARG A 296 17.35 0.81 -2.67
N GLU A 297 16.42 1.72 -2.47
CA GLU A 297 16.53 2.86 -1.54
C GLU A 297 16.91 2.49 -0.10
N ARG A 298 16.57 1.28 0.36
CA ARG A 298 16.81 0.84 1.75
C ARG A 298 18.28 0.51 1.98
N GLU A 299 18.92 -0.12 1.01
CA GLU A 299 20.27 -0.67 1.13
C GLU A 299 21.30 0.22 0.44
N HIS A 300 20.93 0.85 -0.68
CA HIS A 300 21.81 1.70 -1.47
C HIS A 300 21.16 3.06 -1.80
N PRO A 301 20.99 3.96 -0.81
CA PRO A 301 20.32 5.24 -1.00
C PRO A 301 21.05 6.21 -1.93
N ALA A 302 22.35 6.02 -2.18
CA ALA A 302 23.14 6.84 -3.10
C ALA A 302 22.88 6.48 -4.58
N ASP A 303 22.77 5.19 -4.89
CA ASP A 303 22.61 4.67 -6.26
C ASP A 303 21.34 5.17 -6.95
N VAL A 304 20.30 5.44 -6.17
CA VAL A 304 18.98 5.85 -6.66
C VAL A 304 18.86 7.37 -6.87
N LEU A 305 19.80 8.17 -6.36
CA LEU A 305 19.74 9.64 -6.45
C LEU A 305 19.67 10.14 -7.90
N PRO A 306 20.47 9.64 -8.86
CA PRO A 306 20.41 10.08 -10.25
C PRO A 306 19.04 9.80 -10.89
N VAL A 307 18.43 8.66 -10.60
CA VAL A 307 17.11 8.26 -11.12
C VAL A 307 16.02 9.22 -10.65
N TYR A 308 16.02 9.57 -9.36
CA TYR A 308 15.07 10.53 -8.82
C TYR A 308 15.30 11.96 -9.32
N ARG A 309 16.56 12.37 -9.55
CA ARG A 309 16.89 13.68 -10.16
C ARG A 309 16.33 13.79 -11.58
N GLU A 310 16.48 12.73 -12.38
CA GLU A 310 15.95 12.66 -13.75
C GLU A 310 14.41 12.72 -13.74
N HIS A 311 13.77 11.99 -12.83
CA HIS A 311 12.31 12.03 -12.67
C HIS A 311 11.79 13.42 -12.26
N VAL A 312 12.47 14.12 -11.36
CA VAL A 312 12.14 15.51 -11.01
C VAL A 312 12.23 16.42 -12.23
N ALA A 313 13.25 16.27 -13.06
CA ALA A 313 13.42 17.06 -14.27
C ALA A 313 12.29 16.82 -15.28
N GLU A 314 11.91 15.56 -15.52
CA GLU A 314 10.76 15.23 -16.39
C GLU A 314 9.45 15.86 -15.88
N LEU A 315 9.15 15.71 -14.58
CA LEU A 315 7.95 16.31 -13.98
C LEU A 315 7.94 17.84 -14.15
N ILE A 316 9.08 18.50 -14.01
CA ILE A 316 9.16 19.95 -14.19
C ILE A 316 9.04 20.34 -15.68
N ALA A 317 9.47 19.48 -16.61
CA ALA A 317 9.34 19.70 -18.04
C ALA A 317 7.88 19.67 -18.52
N TYR A 318 7.05 18.77 -17.98
CA TYR A 318 5.61 18.69 -18.30
C TYR A 318 4.86 20.00 -18.01
N GLY A 319 5.21 20.68 -16.92
CA GLY A 319 4.94 22.11 -16.77
C GLY A 319 3.55 22.51 -16.23
N ASP A 320 2.72 21.57 -15.79
CA ASP A 320 1.43 21.86 -15.16
C ASP A 320 1.47 21.85 -13.61
N ALA A 321 0.34 22.22 -13.01
CA ALA A 321 0.17 22.30 -11.56
C ALA A 321 0.40 20.97 -10.82
N GLY A 322 -0.11 19.87 -11.38
CA GLY A 322 -0.03 18.55 -10.76
C GLY A 322 1.39 18.01 -10.81
N HIS A 323 2.08 18.21 -11.93
CA HIS A 323 3.46 17.79 -12.11
C HIS A 323 4.43 18.61 -11.25
N TYR A 324 4.21 19.92 -11.07
CA TYR A 324 5.03 20.71 -10.13
C TYR A 324 4.84 20.27 -8.68
N ARG A 325 3.60 19.92 -8.29
CA ARG A 325 3.32 19.36 -6.97
C ARG A 325 4.01 18.01 -6.78
N HIS A 326 3.98 17.16 -7.81
CA HIS A 326 4.66 15.88 -7.80
C HIS A 326 6.19 16.05 -7.74
N ALA A 327 6.76 17.00 -8.50
CA ALA A 327 8.18 17.32 -8.47
C ALA A 327 8.61 17.78 -7.07
N ALA A 328 7.82 18.63 -6.42
CA ALA A 328 8.08 19.07 -5.04
C ALA A 328 8.03 17.89 -4.03
N LYS A 329 7.16 16.89 -4.26
CA LYS A 329 7.12 15.65 -3.47
C LYS A 329 8.41 14.83 -3.68
N GLN A 330 8.82 14.62 -4.92
CA GLN A 330 10.04 13.88 -5.25
C GLN A 330 11.30 14.58 -4.70
N LEU A 331 11.35 15.92 -4.72
CA LEU A 331 12.41 16.70 -4.08
C LEU A 331 12.51 16.48 -2.57
N ARG A 332 11.37 16.33 -1.88
CA ARG A 332 11.36 16.02 -0.44
C ARG A 332 11.91 14.62 -0.18
N LYS A 333 11.51 13.63 -1.00
CA LYS A 333 12.04 12.26 -0.93
C LYS A 333 13.55 12.25 -1.17
N LEU A 334 13.99 12.95 -2.21
CA LEU A 334 15.40 13.13 -2.55
C LEU A 334 16.21 13.72 -1.38
N ARG A 335 15.69 14.74 -0.69
CA ARG A 335 16.32 15.29 0.53
C ARG A 335 16.57 14.23 1.60
N GLY A 336 15.62 13.31 1.80
CA GLY A 336 15.76 12.19 2.73
C GLY A 336 16.83 11.19 2.27
N LEU A 337 16.91 10.92 0.97
CA LEU A 337 17.92 10.04 0.38
C LEU A 337 19.34 10.61 0.51
N TYR A 338 19.54 11.90 0.23
CA TYR A 338 20.82 12.58 0.46
C TYR A 338 21.30 12.46 1.91
N ARG A 339 20.39 12.58 2.87
CA ARG A 339 20.71 12.42 4.30
C ARG A 339 21.11 10.98 4.62
N ARG A 340 20.36 9.99 4.14
CA ARG A 340 20.67 8.56 4.36
C ARG A 340 21.97 8.11 3.68
N ALA A 341 22.32 8.73 2.56
CA ALA A 341 23.57 8.52 1.86
C ALA A 341 24.78 9.25 2.51
N GLY A 342 24.58 10.00 3.61
CA GLY A 342 25.66 10.73 4.30
C GLY A 342 26.15 12.00 3.61
N ILE A 343 25.52 12.40 2.50
CA ILE A 343 25.91 13.53 1.64
C ILE A 343 24.86 14.65 1.68
N ALA A 344 24.31 14.95 2.86
CA ALA A 344 23.19 15.89 3.02
C ALA A 344 23.45 17.30 2.44
N GLN A 345 24.70 17.74 2.38
CA GLN A 345 25.08 19.07 1.86
C GLN A 345 24.86 19.19 0.35
N GLU A 346 25.07 18.12 -0.41
CA GLU A 346 24.89 18.11 -1.88
C GLU A 346 23.44 18.34 -2.31
N PHE A 347 22.46 18.06 -1.43
CA PHE A 347 21.07 18.39 -1.70
C PHE A 347 20.85 19.90 -1.84
N GLY A 348 21.56 20.70 -1.03
CA GLY A 348 21.47 22.16 -1.09
C GLY A 348 21.98 22.72 -2.41
N GLU A 349 23.11 22.20 -2.89
CA GLU A 349 23.70 22.55 -4.18
C GLU A 349 22.80 22.17 -5.35
N TYR A 350 22.27 20.93 -5.33
CA TYR A 350 21.32 20.47 -6.32
C TYR A 350 20.04 21.33 -6.36
N LEU A 351 19.45 21.63 -5.20
CA LEU A 351 18.25 22.45 -5.11
C LEU A 351 18.51 23.88 -5.58
N ALA A 352 19.66 24.46 -5.25
CA ALA A 352 20.05 25.80 -5.72
C ALA A 352 20.18 25.84 -7.25
N GLY A 353 20.83 24.83 -7.86
CA GLY A 353 20.94 24.71 -9.31
C GLY A 353 19.57 24.59 -10.00
N LEU A 354 18.71 23.71 -9.48
CA LEU A 354 17.36 23.49 -10.00
C LEU A 354 16.49 24.76 -9.95
N LEU A 355 16.57 25.50 -8.84
CA LEU A 355 15.84 26.75 -8.67
C LEU A 355 16.37 27.82 -9.62
N ALA A 356 17.70 27.96 -9.77
CA ALA A 356 18.30 28.91 -10.71
C ALA A 356 17.83 28.69 -12.16
N GLU A 357 17.74 27.42 -12.59
CA GLU A 357 17.24 27.03 -13.91
C GLU A 357 15.75 27.38 -14.09
N HIS A 358 14.93 27.14 -13.06
CA HIS A 358 13.48 27.28 -13.14
C HIS A 358 12.90 28.53 -12.45
N ARG A 359 13.71 29.59 -12.29
CA ARG A 359 13.35 30.84 -11.58
C ARG A 359 12.05 31.52 -12.00
N ARG A 360 11.64 31.36 -13.25
CA ARG A 360 10.40 31.97 -13.79
C ARG A 360 9.15 31.14 -13.50
N LYS A 361 9.29 29.87 -13.07
CA LYS A 361 8.18 28.97 -12.76
C LYS A 361 7.68 29.23 -11.33
N THR A 362 6.99 30.35 -11.12
CA THR A 362 6.46 30.78 -9.81
C THR A 362 5.59 29.73 -9.12
N ARG A 363 4.80 28.97 -9.91
CA ARG A 363 3.98 27.87 -9.39
C ARG A 363 4.80 26.69 -8.86
N LEU A 364 5.90 26.34 -9.53
CA LEU A 364 6.85 25.34 -9.03
C LEU A 364 7.47 25.79 -7.69
N ILE A 365 7.88 27.05 -7.60
CA ILE A 365 8.46 27.62 -6.37
C ILE A 365 7.42 27.59 -5.23
N ALA A 366 6.16 27.89 -5.51
CA ALA A 366 5.08 27.79 -4.53
C ALA A 366 4.88 26.34 -4.05
N GLU A 367 4.88 25.36 -4.94
CA GLU A 367 4.78 23.95 -4.56
C GLU A 367 5.99 23.46 -3.76
N ILE A 368 7.21 23.93 -4.06
CA ILE A 368 8.42 23.62 -3.27
C ILE A 368 8.30 24.19 -1.84
N ARG A 369 7.78 25.42 -1.68
CA ARG A 369 7.49 26.02 -0.37
C ARG A 369 6.39 25.25 0.37
N ASN A 370 5.30 24.92 -0.31
CA ASN A 370 4.23 24.08 0.24
C ASN A 370 4.76 22.72 0.67
N ALA A 371 5.78 22.22 -0.03
CA ALA A 371 6.45 20.99 0.34
C ALA A 371 7.36 21.10 1.59
N ARG A 372 7.42 22.26 2.25
CA ARG A 372 8.28 22.53 3.43
C ARG A 372 9.76 22.25 3.17
N ILE A 373 10.21 22.57 1.95
CA ILE A 373 11.62 22.54 1.59
C ILE A 373 12.16 23.96 1.77
N ALA A 374 13.15 24.12 2.64
CA ALA A 374 13.80 25.41 2.85
C ALA A 374 14.52 25.83 1.57
N LEU A 375 14.23 27.05 1.11
CA LEU A 375 14.93 27.62 -0.05
C LEU A 375 16.33 28.10 0.38
N PRO A 376 17.34 28.01 -0.49
CA PRO A 376 18.68 28.52 -0.21
C PRO A 376 18.65 30.00 0.21
N LYS A 377 19.53 30.42 1.13
CA LYS A 377 19.56 31.78 1.70
C LYS A 377 19.71 32.89 0.63
N ASP A 378 20.30 32.57 -0.51
CA ASP A 378 20.55 33.52 -1.61
C ASP A 378 19.42 33.58 -2.64
N TRP A 379 18.30 32.88 -2.39
CA TRP A 379 17.14 32.85 -3.26
C TRP A 379 16.24 34.09 -3.05
N ARG A 380 16.38 35.11 -3.89
CA ARG A 380 15.51 36.30 -3.97
C ARG A 380 14.70 36.36 -5.25
#